data_AF-A0A377AZL9-F1
#
_entry.id   AF-A0A377AZL9-F1
#
_cell.length_a   1.000
_cell.length_b   1.000
_cell.length_c   1.000
_cell.angle_alpha   90.00
_cell.angle_beta   90.00
_cell.angle_gamma   90.00
#
_symmetry.space_group_name_H-M   'P 1'
#
loop_
_entity.id
_entity.type
_entity.pdbx_description
1 polymer ?
#
loop_
_entity_poly.entity_id
_entity_poly.type
_entity_poly.pdbx_seq_one_letter_code
_entity_poly.pdbx_strand_id
1 'polypeptide(L)'
;MSWLKQLLNDTWDIDYPGVVAVHLTGKPAPYVGPQDVALAIIGAVFKNGYVKNKVMEFVGPGVSALSTDFRNSVDVMTTETTCLSSVWQTDEEVHNWLALHGRGQDYCQLNPQPMAYYDGCISVDLSAIKPMIALPFHPSNVYEIDTLNQNLTDILREIEIESERVAHGKAKLSLLDKVENGRLKVQQGIIAGCSGGNYENVIAAANALRGQSCGNDTFSLAVYPSSQPVFMDLAKKRCGSRFDWRRRNHQNRVLRPMLWRGRYANQQRFEYSPHHA
;
A
#
# COMPACT_ATOMS: atom_id res chain seq x y z
N MET A 1 -8.89 -17.98 13.81
CA MET A 1 -9.57 -18.34 15.07
C MET A 1 -10.22 -17.13 15.75
N SER A 2 -9.71 -15.91 15.58
CA SER A 2 -10.24 -14.68 16.21
C SER A 2 -11.64 -14.24 15.72
N TRP A 3 -11.91 -14.27 14.42
CA TRP A 3 -13.22 -13.84 13.86
C TRP A 3 -14.41 -14.66 14.35
N LEU A 4 -14.21 -15.94 14.70
CA LEU A 4 -15.26 -16.78 15.25
C LEU A 4 -15.69 -16.32 16.66
N LYS A 5 -14.74 -15.86 17.49
CA LYS A 5 -15.05 -15.32 18.83
C LYS A 5 -15.96 -14.10 18.74
N GLN A 6 -15.63 -13.14 17.87
CA GLN A 6 -16.48 -11.95 17.67
C GLN A 6 -17.90 -12.31 17.21
N LEU A 7 -18.05 -13.26 16.28
CA LEU A 7 -19.37 -13.72 15.82
C LEU A 7 -20.19 -14.40 16.93
N LEU A 8 -19.52 -14.95 17.94
CA LEU A 8 -20.14 -15.55 19.12
C LEU A 8 -20.31 -14.56 20.28
N ASN A 9 -20.07 -13.25 20.05
CA ASN A 9 -20.06 -12.20 21.06
C ASN A 9 -19.09 -12.46 22.22
N ASP A 10 -17.99 -13.16 21.93
CA ASP A 10 -16.90 -13.41 22.88
C ASP A 10 -15.80 -12.34 22.76
N THR A 11 -15.01 -12.15 23.82
CA THR A 11 -13.97 -11.13 23.87
C THR A 11 -12.73 -11.55 23.09
N TRP A 12 -11.99 -10.56 22.57
CA TRP A 12 -10.71 -10.76 21.94
C TRP A 12 -9.58 -10.38 22.88
N ASP A 13 -8.83 -11.38 23.33
CA ASP A 13 -7.72 -11.20 24.26
C ASP A 13 -6.45 -10.86 23.49
N ILE A 14 -5.93 -9.65 23.69
CA ILE A 14 -4.67 -9.17 23.13
C ILE A 14 -3.86 -8.44 24.20
N ASP A 15 -2.53 -8.53 24.11
CA ASP A 15 -1.65 -7.67 24.88
C ASP A 15 -1.86 -6.22 24.47
N TYR A 16 -1.79 -5.29 25.44
CA TYR A 16 -1.90 -3.87 25.16
C TYR A 16 -0.77 -3.45 24.21
N PRO A 17 -1.09 -3.01 22.98
CA PRO A 17 -0.05 -2.70 22.01
C PRO A 17 0.60 -1.36 22.36
N GLY A 18 1.90 -1.26 22.13
CA GLY A 18 2.56 0.05 22.11
C GLY A 18 2.01 0.91 20.97
N VAL A 19 2.03 2.23 21.13
CA VAL A 19 1.54 3.21 20.15
C VAL A 19 2.71 4.06 19.67
N VAL A 20 2.92 4.10 18.35
CA VAL A 20 3.95 4.90 17.70
C VAL A 20 3.28 6.05 16.96
N ALA A 21 3.64 7.29 17.31
CA ALA A 21 3.20 8.45 16.55
C ALA A 21 3.88 8.47 15.18
N VAL A 22 3.11 8.68 14.12
CA VAL A 22 3.61 9.05 12.80
C VAL A 22 3.33 10.53 12.62
N HIS A 23 4.29 11.36 12.97
CA HIS A 23 4.16 12.81 12.98
C HIS A 23 4.46 13.38 11.59
N LEU A 24 3.41 13.74 10.87
CA LEU A 24 3.46 14.30 9.52
C LEU A 24 3.61 15.82 9.55
N THR A 25 4.53 16.35 8.75
CA THR A 25 4.70 17.78 8.49
C THR A 25 4.77 18.05 6.98
N GLY A 26 4.65 19.32 6.59
CA GLY A 26 4.78 19.71 5.19
C GLY A 26 3.60 19.26 4.33
N LYS A 27 3.82 19.16 3.02
CA LYS A 27 2.84 18.66 2.04
C LYS A 27 3.53 17.91 0.89
N PRO A 28 2.89 16.89 0.30
CA PRO A 28 3.49 16.18 -0.84
C PRO A 28 3.81 17.13 -1.99
N ALA A 29 4.97 16.94 -2.60
CA ALA A 29 5.34 17.65 -3.83
C ALA A 29 4.47 17.18 -5.01
N PRO A 30 4.38 17.95 -6.12
CA PRO A 30 3.72 17.49 -7.33
C PRO A 30 4.25 16.12 -7.77
N TYR A 31 3.35 15.25 -8.22
CA TYR A 31 3.61 13.86 -8.64
C TYR A 31 3.99 12.89 -7.51
N VAL A 32 4.07 13.33 -6.25
CA VAL A 32 4.21 12.44 -5.09
C VAL A 32 2.83 11.99 -4.65
N GLY A 33 2.59 10.69 -4.70
CA GLY A 33 1.35 10.04 -4.34
C GLY A 33 1.38 9.36 -2.96
N PRO A 34 0.25 8.77 -2.52
CA PRO A 34 0.17 8.11 -1.22
C PRO A 34 1.09 6.89 -1.13
N GLN A 35 1.34 6.21 -2.25
CA GLN A 35 2.25 5.07 -2.30
C GLN A 35 3.68 5.49 -2.00
N ASP A 36 4.11 6.68 -2.42
CA ASP A 36 5.46 7.16 -2.15
C ASP A 36 5.67 7.40 -0.65
N VAL A 37 4.69 8.02 0.00
CA VAL A 37 4.68 8.24 1.45
C VAL A 37 4.69 6.91 2.20
N ALA A 38 3.85 5.96 1.79
CA ALA A 38 3.79 4.65 2.40
C ALA A 38 5.11 3.88 2.23
N LEU A 39 5.68 3.85 1.03
CA LEU A 39 6.95 3.17 0.75
C LEU A 39 8.11 3.79 1.53
N ALA A 40 8.15 5.11 1.67
CA ALA A 40 9.14 5.78 2.50
C ALA A 40 9.05 5.33 3.98
N ILE A 41 7.84 5.26 4.53
CA ILE A 41 7.61 4.77 5.90
C ILE A 41 8.01 3.29 6.02
N ILE A 42 7.55 2.41 5.12
CA ILE A 42 7.87 0.98 5.12
C ILE A 42 9.39 0.76 5.05
N GLY A 43 10.08 1.47 4.16
CA GLY A 43 11.53 1.39 4.01
C GLY A 43 12.28 1.74 5.29
N ALA A 44 11.78 2.72 6.05
CA ALA A 44 12.40 3.17 7.30
C ALA A 44 12.18 2.22 8.48
N VAL A 45 11.02 1.56 8.57
CA VAL A 45 10.59 0.85 9.79
C VAL A 45 10.55 -0.67 9.70
N PHE A 46 10.53 -1.24 8.49
CA PHE A 46 10.34 -2.68 8.34
C PHE A 46 11.57 -3.47 8.81
N LYS A 47 12.77 -3.11 8.35
CA LYS A 47 14.00 -3.90 8.58
C LYS A 47 14.39 -3.98 10.05
N ASN A 48 14.13 -2.92 10.82
CA ASN A 48 14.41 -2.87 12.26
C ASN A 48 13.21 -3.27 13.12
N GLY A 49 12.06 -3.60 12.50
CA GLY A 49 10.84 -4.02 13.21
C GLY A 49 10.28 -2.95 14.14
N TYR A 50 10.54 -1.66 13.90
CA TYR A 50 10.25 -0.58 14.85
C TYR A 50 8.78 -0.53 15.29
N VAL A 51 7.86 -0.81 14.37
CA VAL A 51 6.40 -0.78 14.58
C VAL A 51 5.77 -2.17 14.67
N LYS A 52 6.56 -3.24 14.73
CA LYS A 52 6.04 -4.61 14.76
C LYS A 52 5.10 -4.82 15.95
N ASN A 53 3.87 -5.28 15.68
CA ASN A 53 2.79 -5.47 16.67
C ASN A 53 2.41 -4.21 17.47
N LYS A 54 2.70 -3.01 16.96
CA LYS A 54 2.32 -1.72 17.56
C LYS A 54 1.22 -1.04 16.74
N VAL A 55 0.48 -0.13 17.36
CA VAL A 55 -0.45 0.75 16.64
C VAL A 55 0.32 1.95 16.10
N MET A 56 0.07 2.31 14.85
CA MET A 56 0.61 3.53 14.23
C MET A 56 -0.47 4.62 14.24
N GLU A 57 -0.24 5.70 14.98
CA GLU A 57 -1.19 6.82 15.06
C GLU A 57 -0.66 8.02 14.27
N PHE A 58 -1.32 8.36 13.17
CA PHE A 58 -0.94 9.44 12.26
C PHE A 58 -1.44 10.78 12.77
N VAL A 59 -0.50 11.68 13.05
CA VAL A 59 -0.72 12.98 13.70
C VAL A 59 0.12 14.07 13.07
N GLY A 60 -0.02 15.30 13.55
CA GLY A 60 0.78 16.45 13.11
C GLY A 60 0.12 17.29 12.01
N PRO A 61 0.66 18.49 11.73
CA PRO A 61 0.03 19.46 10.84
C PRO A 61 -0.08 18.97 9.39
N GLY A 62 0.81 18.08 8.95
CA GLY A 62 0.83 17.53 7.59
C GLY A 62 -0.40 16.69 7.25
N VAL A 63 -1.12 16.14 8.25
CA VAL A 63 -2.36 15.37 8.01
C VAL A 63 -3.41 16.22 7.29
N SER A 64 -3.55 17.48 7.68
CA SER A 64 -4.52 18.43 7.08
C SER A 64 -4.21 18.76 5.61
N ALA A 65 -3.00 18.47 5.13
CA ALA A 65 -2.62 18.65 3.73
C ALA A 65 -3.04 17.47 2.83
N LEU A 66 -3.59 16.40 3.40
CA LEU A 66 -3.93 15.16 2.71
C LEU A 66 -5.45 14.99 2.64
N SER A 67 -5.97 14.64 1.47
CA SER A 67 -7.36 14.20 1.31
C SER A 67 -7.61 12.89 2.07
N THR A 68 -8.88 12.60 2.36
CA THR A 68 -9.23 11.31 2.98
C THR A 68 -8.86 10.12 2.09
N ASP A 69 -8.97 10.24 0.76
CA ASP A 69 -8.61 9.16 -0.18
C ASP A 69 -7.09 8.88 -0.18
N PHE A 70 -6.28 9.94 -0.08
CA PHE A 70 -4.83 9.84 0.08
C PHE A 70 -4.46 9.14 1.39
N ARG A 71 -5.07 9.54 2.52
CA ARG A 71 -4.87 8.91 3.83
C ARG A 71 -5.20 7.41 3.78
N ASN A 72 -6.34 7.04 3.20
CA ASN A 72 -6.74 5.65 3.05
C ASN A 72 -5.74 4.82 2.22
N SER A 73 -5.20 5.41 1.14
CA SER A 73 -4.18 4.74 0.32
C SER A 73 -2.86 4.52 1.08
N VAL A 74 -2.46 5.43 1.96
CA VAL A 74 -1.31 5.23 2.86
C VAL A 74 -1.65 4.17 3.91
N ASP A 75 -2.82 4.24 4.52
CA ASP A 75 -3.29 3.37 5.59
C ASP A 75 -3.32 1.90 5.18
N VAL A 76 -3.84 1.59 4.00
CA VAL A 76 -3.84 0.20 3.48
C VAL A 76 -2.42 -0.38 3.41
N MET A 77 -1.42 0.46 3.12
CA MET A 77 -0.03 0.07 2.98
C MET A 77 0.74 -0.01 4.32
N THR A 78 0.10 0.32 5.45
CA THR A 78 0.75 0.18 6.76
C THR A 78 0.88 -1.29 7.16
N THR A 79 0.03 -2.18 6.63
CA THR A 79 0.11 -3.62 6.94
C THR A 79 1.45 -4.23 6.57
N GLU A 80 2.13 -3.70 5.55
CA GLU A 80 3.46 -4.09 5.09
C GLU A 80 4.57 -3.75 6.10
N THR A 81 4.28 -2.87 7.08
CA THR A 81 5.22 -2.53 8.16
C THR A 81 5.20 -3.52 9.32
N THR A 82 4.26 -4.47 9.34
CA THR A 82 3.95 -5.38 10.45
C THR A 82 3.34 -4.71 11.69
N CYS A 83 2.81 -3.50 11.56
CA CYS A 83 2.00 -2.88 12.60
C CYS A 83 0.74 -3.71 12.90
N LEU A 84 0.20 -3.57 14.11
CA LEU A 84 -1.05 -4.21 14.51
C LEU A 84 -2.27 -3.54 13.85
N SER A 85 -2.25 -2.20 13.81
CA SER A 85 -3.26 -1.37 13.16
C SER A 85 -2.68 0.02 12.94
N SER A 86 -3.32 0.81 12.09
CA SER A 86 -3.10 2.25 12.01
C SER A 86 -4.40 3.00 12.28
N VAL A 87 -4.26 4.22 12.80
CA VAL A 87 -5.34 5.18 13.07
C VAL A 87 -4.87 6.58 12.70
N TRP A 88 -5.80 7.45 12.35
CA TRP A 88 -5.52 8.81 11.92
C TRP A 88 -6.30 9.79 12.77
N GLN A 89 -5.68 10.90 13.15
CA GLN A 89 -6.45 12.04 13.65
C GLN A 89 -7.47 12.49 12.60
N THR A 90 -8.61 12.95 13.06
CA THR A 90 -9.70 13.39 12.17
C THR A 90 -9.86 14.90 12.18
N ASP A 91 -10.26 15.44 11.04
CA ASP A 91 -10.39 16.87 10.79
C ASP A 91 -11.58 17.14 9.85
N GLU A 92 -11.73 18.39 9.43
CA GLU A 92 -12.83 18.82 8.57
C GLU A 92 -12.83 18.08 7.21
N GLU A 93 -11.67 17.62 6.73
CA GLU A 93 -11.57 16.82 5.52
C GLU A 93 -12.27 15.46 5.67
N VAL A 94 -12.17 14.83 6.85
CA VAL A 94 -12.92 13.60 7.15
C VAL A 94 -14.42 13.86 7.24
N HIS A 95 -14.83 14.99 7.84
CA HIS A 95 -16.24 15.40 7.87
C HIS A 95 -16.79 15.61 6.46
N ASN A 96 -16.07 16.36 5.61
CA ASN A 96 -16.42 16.60 4.21
C ASN A 96 -16.51 15.29 3.43
N TRP A 97 -15.55 14.39 3.61
CA TRP A 97 -15.58 13.08 2.97
C TRP A 97 -16.80 12.27 3.41
N LEU A 98 -17.15 12.23 4.69
CA LEU A 98 -18.37 11.57 5.18
C LEU A 98 -19.64 12.23 4.63
N ALA A 99 -19.69 13.57 4.59
CA ALA A 99 -20.83 14.32 4.05
C ALA A 99 -21.05 14.02 2.57
N LEU A 100 -19.99 13.92 1.77
CA LEU A 100 -20.05 13.49 0.36
C LEU A 100 -20.66 12.10 0.18
N HIS A 101 -20.54 11.24 1.20
CA HIS A 101 -21.12 9.90 1.22
C HIS A 101 -22.47 9.83 1.96
N GLY A 102 -23.09 10.97 2.27
CA GLY A 102 -24.39 11.05 2.96
C GLY A 102 -24.33 10.67 4.45
N ARG A 103 -23.14 10.79 5.06
CA ARG A 103 -22.85 10.39 6.45
C ARG A 103 -22.26 11.50 7.29
N GLY A 104 -22.45 12.77 6.91
CA GLY A 104 -21.87 13.91 7.62
C GLY A 104 -22.27 13.96 9.10
N GLN A 105 -23.50 13.56 9.42
CA GLN A 105 -24.00 13.47 10.80
C GLN A 105 -23.30 12.40 11.66
N ASP A 106 -22.62 11.43 11.05
CA ASP A 106 -21.90 10.38 11.75
C ASP A 106 -20.48 10.84 12.15
N TYR A 107 -20.05 12.04 11.72
CA TYR A 107 -18.72 12.55 12.03
C TYR A 107 -18.57 12.83 13.52
N CYS A 108 -17.46 12.36 14.07
CA CYS A 108 -16.99 12.69 15.40
C CYS A 108 -15.49 12.98 15.33
N GLN A 109 -15.06 14.07 15.94
CA GLN A 109 -13.65 14.42 15.98
C GLN A 109 -12.92 13.49 16.97
N LEU A 110 -12.05 12.65 16.43
CA LEU A 110 -11.16 11.74 17.13
C LEU A 110 -9.72 12.23 16.99
N ASN A 111 -9.22 12.89 18.03
CA ASN A 111 -7.85 13.40 18.09
C ASN A 111 -7.16 12.95 19.38
N PRO A 112 -5.82 12.85 19.39
CA PRO A 112 -5.07 12.62 20.60
C PRO A 112 -5.37 13.69 21.65
N GLN A 113 -5.39 13.29 22.92
CA GLN A 113 -5.50 14.25 24.03
C GLN A 113 -4.27 15.17 24.06
N PRO A 114 -4.41 16.41 24.58
CA PRO A 114 -3.24 17.25 24.85
C PRO A 114 -2.21 16.50 25.70
N MET A 115 -0.94 16.56 25.30
CA MET A 115 0.18 15.87 25.96
C MET A 115 0.07 14.32 25.97
N ALA A 116 -0.57 13.72 24.97
CA ALA A 116 -0.50 12.28 24.77
C ALA A 116 0.95 11.78 24.64
N TYR A 117 1.28 10.73 25.40
CA TYR A 117 2.58 10.06 25.35
C TYR A 117 2.53 8.87 24.39
N TYR A 118 3.60 8.67 23.63
CA TYR A 118 3.75 7.58 22.68
C TYR A 118 4.99 6.75 23.03
N ASP A 119 4.94 5.46 22.72
CA ASP A 119 6.07 4.53 22.87
C ASP A 119 7.18 4.75 21.83
N GLY A 120 6.89 5.53 20.79
CA GLY A 120 7.83 5.90 19.75
C GLY A 120 7.29 7.01 18.84
N CYS A 121 8.16 7.54 18.00
CA CYS A 121 7.78 8.57 17.03
C CYS A 121 8.56 8.40 15.72
N ILE A 122 7.84 8.45 14.61
CA ILE A 122 8.36 8.51 13.24
C ILE A 122 8.02 9.91 12.73
N SER A 123 9.04 10.73 12.49
CA SER A 123 8.85 12.06 11.89
C SER A 123 8.94 11.97 10.38
N VAL A 124 7.92 12.47 9.67
CA VAL A 124 7.85 12.44 8.20
C VAL A 124 7.58 13.85 7.69
N ASP A 125 8.55 14.43 6.99
CA ASP A 125 8.33 15.64 6.18
C ASP A 125 7.84 15.22 4.80
N LEU A 126 6.54 15.43 4.54
CA LEU A 126 5.89 15.10 3.28
C LEU A 126 6.51 15.85 2.09
N SER A 127 7.14 17.01 2.34
CA SER A 127 7.76 17.83 1.30
C SER A 127 9.11 17.26 0.84
N ALA A 128 9.74 16.42 1.66
CA ALA A 128 11.01 15.77 1.35
C ALA A 128 10.83 14.43 0.62
N ILE A 129 9.61 13.87 0.63
CA ILE A 129 9.31 12.62 -0.07
C ILE A 129 9.39 12.85 -1.59
N LYS A 130 10.07 11.95 -2.28
CA LYS A 130 10.16 11.90 -3.74
C LYS A 130 9.36 10.71 -4.29
N PRO A 131 9.12 10.64 -5.61
CA PRO A 131 8.55 9.44 -6.22
C PRO A 131 9.39 8.20 -5.91
N MET A 132 8.74 7.16 -5.40
CA MET A 132 9.33 5.92 -4.91
C MET A 132 8.90 4.73 -5.77
N ILE A 133 9.71 3.67 -5.72
CA ILE A 133 9.38 2.37 -6.28
C ILE A 133 9.85 1.27 -5.33
N ALA A 134 9.00 0.27 -5.12
CA ALA A 134 9.39 -0.97 -4.47
C ALA A 134 9.74 -2.01 -5.53
N LEU A 135 10.90 -2.64 -5.39
CA LEU A 135 11.35 -3.72 -6.24
C LEU A 135 11.13 -5.08 -5.53
N PRO A 136 11.12 -6.21 -6.25
CA PRO A 136 10.98 -7.53 -5.62
C PRO A 136 12.02 -7.78 -4.51
N PHE A 137 11.76 -8.61 -3.50
CA PHE A 137 10.59 -9.47 -3.24
C PHE A 137 9.73 -8.99 -2.08
N HIS A 138 10.04 -7.82 -1.54
CA HIS A 138 9.35 -7.28 -0.37
C HIS A 138 9.08 -5.79 -0.59
N PRO A 139 7.90 -5.27 -0.20
CA PRO A 139 7.56 -3.85 -0.33
C PRO A 139 8.49 -2.92 0.45
N SER A 140 9.35 -3.43 1.33
CA SER A 140 10.41 -2.65 1.99
C SER A 140 11.68 -2.48 1.16
N ASN A 141 11.77 -3.14 -0.01
CA ASN A 141 12.88 -2.96 -0.93
C ASN A 141 12.63 -1.74 -1.81
N VAL A 142 12.71 -0.57 -1.18
CA VAL A 142 12.27 0.70 -1.77
C VAL A 142 13.44 1.55 -2.22
N TYR A 143 13.23 2.26 -3.32
CA TYR A 143 14.17 3.21 -3.89
C TYR A 143 13.43 4.46 -4.34
N GLU A 144 14.07 5.62 -4.24
CA GLU A 144 13.66 6.79 -5.03
C GLU A 144 13.84 6.44 -6.52
N ILE A 145 12.87 6.82 -7.35
CA ILE A 145 12.91 6.52 -8.79
C ILE A 145 14.16 7.11 -9.46
N ASP A 146 14.60 8.31 -9.05
CA ASP A 146 15.81 8.93 -9.58
C ASP A 146 17.07 8.12 -9.21
N THR A 147 17.16 7.64 -7.96
CA THR A 147 18.25 6.77 -7.50
C THR A 147 18.28 5.46 -8.27
N LEU A 148 17.10 4.87 -8.53
CA LEU A 148 16.99 3.67 -9.38
C LEU A 148 17.51 3.94 -10.79
N ASN A 149 17.08 5.05 -11.42
CA ASN A 149 17.50 5.38 -12.78
C ASN A 149 19.01 5.65 -12.89
N GLN A 150 19.63 6.26 -11.87
CA GLN A 150 21.06 6.56 -11.86
C GLN A 150 21.93 5.31 -11.69
N ASN A 151 21.44 4.30 -10.95
CA ASN A 151 22.21 3.10 -10.59
C ASN A 151 21.52 1.82 -11.09
N LEU A 152 20.85 1.91 -12.25
CA LEU A 152 19.86 0.93 -12.68
C LEU A 152 20.41 -0.49 -12.75
N THR A 153 21.52 -0.70 -13.45
CA THR A 153 22.08 -2.05 -13.62
C THR A 153 22.55 -2.67 -12.31
N ASP A 154 23.14 -1.87 -11.44
CA ASP A 154 23.70 -2.34 -10.17
C ASP A 154 22.57 -2.77 -9.22
N ILE A 155 21.55 -1.92 -9.07
CA ILE A 155 20.38 -2.22 -8.23
C ILE A 155 19.63 -3.45 -8.75
N LEU A 156 19.37 -3.54 -10.06
CA LEU A 156 18.66 -4.71 -10.61
C LEU A 156 19.49 -5.99 -10.43
N ARG A 157 20.81 -5.92 -10.55
CA ARG A 157 21.71 -7.06 -10.33
C ARG A 157 21.69 -7.53 -8.88
N GLU A 158 21.74 -6.60 -7.92
CA GLU A 158 21.63 -6.93 -6.49
C GLU A 158 20.33 -7.65 -6.17
N ILE A 159 19.21 -7.23 -6.79
CA ILE A 159 17.90 -7.86 -6.59
C ILE A 159 17.83 -9.25 -7.21
N GLU A 160 18.45 -9.48 -8.37
CA GLU A 160 18.56 -10.83 -8.93
C GLU A 160 19.35 -11.76 -7.99
N ILE A 161 20.45 -11.28 -7.38
CA ILE A 161 21.23 -12.07 -6.42
C ILE A 161 20.39 -12.39 -5.18
N GLU A 162 19.68 -11.41 -4.64
CA GLU A 162 18.82 -11.61 -3.48
C GLU A 162 17.62 -12.54 -3.82
N SER A 163 17.09 -12.46 -5.05
CA SER A 163 16.08 -13.39 -5.57
C SER A 163 16.50 -14.84 -5.43
N GLU A 164 17.74 -15.16 -5.81
CA GLU A 164 18.23 -16.53 -5.82
C GLU A 164 18.32 -17.09 -4.40
N ARG A 165 18.70 -16.24 -3.43
CA ARG A 165 18.72 -16.58 -2.00
C ARG A 165 17.31 -16.86 -1.47
N VAL A 166 16.36 -15.97 -1.73
CA VAL A 166 14.98 -16.07 -1.22
C VAL A 166 14.18 -17.19 -1.90
N ALA A 167 14.36 -17.39 -3.20
CA ALA A 167 13.63 -18.41 -3.96
C ALA A 167 14.18 -19.83 -3.76
N HIS A 168 15.32 -20.01 -3.08
CA HIS A 168 16.03 -21.28 -2.93
C HIS A 168 16.18 -22.03 -4.28
N GLY A 169 16.49 -21.29 -5.34
CA GLY A 169 16.65 -21.83 -6.70
C GLY A 169 15.37 -22.26 -7.43
N LYS A 170 14.17 -22.08 -6.85
CA LYS A 170 12.90 -22.50 -7.47
C LYS A 170 12.39 -21.57 -8.57
N ALA A 171 12.85 -20.34 -8.60
CA ALA A 171 12.51 -19.35 -9.61
C ALA A 171 13.71 -18.43 -9.84
N LYS A 172 14.02 -18.15 -11.12
CA LYS A 172 15.04 -17.18 -11.52
C LYS A 172 14.34 -15.91 -11.98
N LEU A 173 14.71 -14.79 -11.38
CA LEU A 173 14.29 -13.47 -11.85
C LEU A 173 15.37 -12.94 -12.81
N SER A 174 14.95 -12.43 -13.97
CA SER A 174 15.85 -11.72 -14.89
C SER A 174 15.33 -10.29 -15.13
N LEU A 175 15.85 -9.37 -14.32
CA LEU A 175 15.53 -7.95 -14.39
C LEU A 175 16.43 -7.22 -15.37
N LEU A 176 17.70 -7.61 -15.49
CA LEU A 176 18.64 -6.97 -16.42
C LEU A 176 18.23 -7.15 -17.89
N ASP A 177 17.60 -8.28 -18.23
CA ASP A 177 17.04 -8.54 -19.56
C ASP A 177 15.96 -7.51 -19.96
N LYS A 178 15.41 -6.77 -18.99
CA LYS A 178 14.39 -5.74 -19.21
C LYS A 178 15.00 -4.35 -19.43
N VAL A 179 16.33 -4.21 -19.39
CA VAL A 179 16.99 -2.92 -19.64
C VAL A 179 17.18 -2.75 -21.15
N GLU A 180 16.52 -1.76 -21.72
CA GLU A 180 16.64 -1.39 -23.14
C GLU A 180 17.05 0.08 -23.24
N ASN A 181 18.09 0.37 -24.04
CA ASN A 181 18.63 1.72 -24.23
C ASN A 181 18.96 2.44 -22.89
N GLY A 182 19.49 1.70 -21.92
CA GLY A 182 19.84 2.22 -20.61
C GLY A 182 18.65 2.55 -19.69
N ARG A 183 17.43 2.13 -20.04
CA ARG A 183 16.23 2.35 -19.24
C ARG A 183 15.50 1.05 -18.97
N LEU A 184 14.84 0.98 -17.83
CA LEU A 184 13.98 -0.16 -17.50
C LEU A 184 12.74 -0.15 -18.39
N LYS A 185 12.57 -1.19 -19.22
CA LYS A 185 11.38 -1.37 -20.04
C LYS A 185 10.24 -1.94 -19.21
N VAL A 186 9.15 -1.18 -19.14
CA VAL A 186 7.90 -1.62 -18.54
C VAL A 186 7.01 -2.22 -19.63
N GLN A 187 6.54 -3.45 -19.40
CA GLN A 187 5.64 -4.15 -20.33
C GLN A 187 4.19 -4.16 -19.83
N GLN A 188 3.97 -3.93 -18.54
CA GLN A 188 2.64 -3.94 -17.97
C GLN A 188 2.53 -2.90 -16.86
N GLY A 189 1.46 -2.12 -16.90
CA GLY A 189 1.00 -1.27 -15.82
C GLY A 189 -0.33 -1.78 -15.29
N ILE A 190 -0.46 -1.87 -13.97
CA ILE A 190 -1.72 -2.24 -13.32
C ILE A 190 -2.00 -1.21 -12.24
N ILE A 191 -3.12 -0.50 -12.36
CA ILE A 191 -3.64 0.36 -11.29
C ILE A 191 -4.81 -0.40 -10.68
N ALA A 192 -4.63 -0.93 -9.47
CA ALA A 192 -5.60 -1.82 -8.86
C ALA A 192 -5.53 -1.80 -7.33
N GLY A 193 -6.49 -2.50 -6.73
CA GLY A 193 -6.48 -2.82 -5.31
C GLY A 193 -7.04 -1.69 -4.45
N CYS A 194 -7.12 -1.99 -3.15
CA CYS A 194 -7.59 -1.06 -2.13
C CYS A 194 -6.64 0.12 -1.88
N SER A 195 -5.34 -0.04 -2.18
CA SER A 195 -4.37 1.05 -2.07
C SER A 195 -4.29 1.89 -3.35
N GLY A 196 -4.17 1.25 -4.52
CA GLY A 196 -3.93 1.93 -5.80
C GLY A 196 -5.18 2.27 -6.63
N GLY A 197 -6.28 1.54 -6.46
CA GLY A 197 -7.50 1.67 -7.29
C GLY A 197 -8.49 2.75 -6.84
N ASN A 198 -8.10 3.60 -5.89
CA ASN A 198 -8.96 4.66 -5.35
C ASN A 198 -9.18 5.79 -6.36
N TYR A 199 -10.20 6.61 -6.12
CA TYR A 199 -10.69 7.58 -7.11
C TYR A 199 -9.60 8.59 -7.47
N GLU A 200 -8.93 9.18 -6.48
CA GLU A 200 -7.89 10.19 -6.72
C GLU A 200 -6.68 9.62 -7.47
N ASN A 201 -6.26 8.39 -7.15
CA ASN A 201 -5.15 7.73 -7.82
C ASN A 201 -5.45 7.47 -9.30
N VAL A 202 -6.66 7.01 -9.62
CA VAL A 202 -7.06 6.78 -11.02
C VAL A 202 -7.18 8.10 -11.78
N ILE A 203 -7.68 9.17 -11.15
CA ILE A 203 -7.72 10.51 -11.75
C ILE A 203 -6.31 11.06 -11.98
N ALA A 204 -5.41 10.91 -11.01
CA ALA A 204 -4.01 11.32 -11.13
C ALA A 204 -3.32 10.62 -12.30
N ALA A 205 -3.49 9.30 -12.42
CA ALA A 205 -2.98 8.54 -13.55
C ALA A 205 -3.60 8.99 -14.90
N ALA A 206 -4.91 9.24 -14.93
CA ALA A 206 -5.59 9.75 -16.13
C ALA A 206 -5.04 11.11 -16.57
N ASN A 207 -4.71 11.98 -15.60
CA ASN A 207 -4.12 13.28 -15.85
C ASN A 207 -2.67 13.17 -16.34
N ALA A 208 -1.87 12.29 -15.76
CA ALA A 208 -0.49 12.03 -16.21
C ALA A 208 -0.44 11.53 -17.67
N LEU A 209 -1.44 10.75 -18.09
CA LEU A 209 -1.56 10.23 -19.46
C LEU A 209 -2.28 11.21 -20.41
N ARG A 210 -2.64 12.41 -19.95
CA ARG A 210 -3.44 13.34 -20.76
C ARG A 210 -2.65 13.86 -21.95
N GLY A 211 -3.08 13.48 -23.15
CA GLY A 211 -2.49 13.94 -24.41
C GLY A 211 -1.30 13.10 -24.85
N GLN A 212 -0.98 12.06 -24.09
CA GLN A 212 0.07 11.10 -24.38
C GLN A 212 -0.53 9.81 -24.94
N SER A 213 0.28 9.07 -25.70
CA SER A 213 -0.03 7.70 -26.14
C SER A 213 0.87 6.73 -25.40
N CYS A 214 0.31 5.60 -24.96
CA CYS A 214 1.09 4.49 -24.42
C CYS A 214 1.77 3.65 -25.52
N GLY A 215 1.69 4.08 -26.77
CA GLY A 215 2.16 3.33 -27.94
C GLY A 215 1.19 2.23 -28.37
N ASN A 216 1.51 1.59 -29.49
CA ASN A 216 0.80 0.42 -30.02
C ASN A 216 1.60 -0.88 -29.79
N ASP A 217 2.64 -0.79 -28.95
CA ASP A 217 3.61 -1.85 -28.68
C ASP A 217 3.14 -2.77 -27.52
N THR A 218 4.09 -3.51 -26.94
CA THR A 218 3.87 -4.53 -25.92
C THR A 218 3.40 -4.01 -24.56
N PHE A 219 3.34 -2.70 -24.32
CA PHE A 219 2.90 -2.16 -23.04
C PHE A 219 1.38 -2.27 -22.88
N SER A 220 0.94 -2.97 -21.84
CA SER A 220 -0.47 -3.12 -21.47
C SER A 220 -0.78 -2.38 -20.17
N LEU A 221 -1.76 -1.48 -20.20
CA LEU A 221 -2.24 -0.78 -19.01
C LEU A 221 -3.65 -1.23 -18.66
N ALA A 222 -3.82 -1.77 -17.45
CA ALA A 222 -5.12 -2.17 -16.92
C ALA A 222 -5.46 -1.38 -15.65
N VAL A 223 -6.70 -0.89 -15.56
CA VAL A 223 -7.20 -0.13 -14.41
C VAL A 223 -8.39 -0.85 -13.79
N TYR A 224 -8.29 -1.12 -12.49
CA TYR A 224 -9.29 -1.82 -11.69
C TYR A 224 -9.66 -0.95 -10.48
N PRO A 225 -10.75 -0.16 -10.58
CA PRO A 225 -11.19 0.67 -9.47
C PRO A 225 -11.50 -0.14 -8.22
N SER A 226 -11.30 0.48 -7.07
CA SER A 226 -11.47 -0.16 -5.76
C SER A 226 -12.92 -0.57 -5.48
N SER A 227 -13.90 0.07 -6.12
CA SER A 227 -15.33 -0.24 -5.94
C SER A 227 -16.19 0.04 -7.19
N GLN A 228 -17.41 -0.51 -7.22
CA GLN A 228 -18.39 -0.23 -8.27
C GLN A 228 -18.80 1.25 -8.34
N PRO A 229 -19.07 1.95 -7.21
CA PRO A 229 -19.36 3.39 -7.24
C PRO A 229 -18.23 4.21 -7.88
N VAL A 230 -16.97 3.94 -7.51
CA VAL A 230 -15.80 4.61 -8.10
C VAL A 230 -15.74 4.35 -9.61
N PHE A 231 -15.91 3.10 -10.04
CA PHE A 231 -15.96 2.76 -11.47
C PHE A 231 -17.08 3.50 -12.21
N MET A 232 -18.30 3.52 -11.66
CA MET A 232 -19.45 4.18 -12.28
C MET A 232 -19.24 5.69 -12.43
N ASP A 233 -18.69 6.34 -11.41
CA ASP A 233 -18.42 7.78 -11.45
C ASP A 233 -17.32 8.13 -12.47
N LEU A 234 -16.21 7.37 -12.49
CA LEU A 234 -15.14 7.51 -13.47
C LEU A 234 -15.63 7.30 -14.91
N ALA A 235 -16.54 6.34 -15.12
CA ALA A 235 -17.16 6.08 -16.42
C ALA A 235 -18.05 7.26 -16.87
N LYS A 236 -18.89 7.81 -15.97
CA LYS A 236 -19.75 8.97 -16.24
C LYS A 236 -18.93 10.21 -16.63
N LYS A 237 -17.83 10.46 -15.93
CA LYS A 237 -16.94 11.61 -16.16
C LYS A 237 -16.06 11.47 -17.40
N ARG A 238 -16.19 10.39 -18.18
CA ARG A 238 -15.39 10.07 -19.39
C ARG A 238 -13.87 10.01 -19.17
N CYS A 239 -13.40 10.03 -17.92
CA CYS A 239 -12.00 9.73 -17.58
C CYS A 239 -11.57 8.35 -18.11
N GLY A 240 -12.54 7.47 -18.32
CA GLY A 240 -12.34 6.15 -18.87
C GLY A 240 -12.13 6.00 -20.38
N SER A 241 -12.27 7.05 -21.20
CA SER A 241 -12.16 6.91 -22.67
C SER A 241 -10.76 6.47 -23.17
N ARG A 242 -9.77 6.34 -22.27
CA ARG A 242 -8.37 6.01 -22.59
C ARG A 242 -7.82 4.77 -21.87
N PHE A 243 -8.62 4.14 -21.01
CA PHE A 243 -8.23 2.91 -20.34
C PHE A 243 -9.01 1.74 -20.93
N ASP A 244 -8.36 0.59 -21.16
CA ASP A 244 -9.05 -0.67 -21.48
C ASP A 244 -9.79 -1.13 -20.21
N TRP A 245 -11.06 -0.75 -20.08
CA TRP A 245 -11.92 -1.17 -18.97
C TRP A 245 -12.34 -2.62 -19.14
N ARG A 246 -11.46 -3.54 -18.76
CA ARG A 246 -11.84 -4.95 -18.68
C ARG A 246 -12.81 -5.16 -17.52
N ARG A 247 -14.09 -5.30 -17.86
CA ARG A 247 -15.14 -5.78 -16.93
C ARG A 247 -14.74 -7.12 -16.32
N ARG A 248 -15.05 -7.33 -15.03
CA ARG A 248 -14.94 -8.61 -14.29
C ARG A 248 -15.78 -9.78 -14.86
N ASN A 249 -16.34 -9.69 -16.07
CA ASN A 249 -17.36 -10.64 -16.56
C ASN A 249 -16.90 -11.67 -17.62
N HIS A 250 -15.61 -11.97 -17.71
CA HIS A 250 -15.14 -13.13 -18.48
C HIS A 250 -14.18 -14.01 -17.67
N GLN A 251 -14.68 -14.58 -16.58
CA GLN A 251 -14.17 -15.85 -16.06
C GLN A 251 -15.08 -17.00 -16.54
N ASN A 252 -14.95 -17.34 -17.83
CA ASN A 252 -15.30 -18.67 -18.33
C ASN A 252 -14.39 -18.99 -19.51
N ARG A 253 -13.09 -19.08 -19.24
CA ARG A 253 -12.09 -19.81 -20.02
C ARG A 253 -10.84 -19.97 -19.13
N VAL A 254 -10.88 -21.07 -18.37
CA VAL A 254 -9.75 -21.83 -17.83
C VAL A 254 -8.41 -21.09 -17.77
N LEU A 255 -8.21 -20.33 -16.69
CA LEU A 255 -6.90 -20.18 -16.06
C LEU A 255 -7.15 -20.38 -14.57
N ARG A 256 -6.72 -21.54 -14.07
CA ARG A 256 -6.72 -21.82 -12.63
C ARG A 256 -5.90 -20.70 -11.96
N PRO A 257 -6.45 -19.96 -11.00
CA PRO A 257 -5.64 -19.03 -10.23
C PRO A 257 -4.64 -19.88 -9.45
N MET A 258 -3.36 -19.78 -9.82
CA MET A 258 -2.27 -20.16 -8.93
C MET A 258 -2.23 -19.10 -7.83
N LEU A 259 -3.20 -19.21 -6.91
CA LEU A 259 -3.17 -18.55 -5.62
C LEU A 259 -1.89 -19.03 -4.94
N TRP A 260 -0.90 -18.15 -4.85
CA TRP A 260 0.13 -18.27 -3.83
C TRP A 260 -0.56 -18.04 -2.49
N ARG A 261 -1.24 -19.08 -1.98
CA ARG A 261 -1.58 -19.17 -0.57
C ARG A 261 -0.27 -19.44 0.14
N GLY A 262 0.30 -18.42 0.76
CA GLY A 262 1.26 -18.61 1.84
C GLY A 262 0.63 -19.52 2.88
N ARG A 263 1.01 -20.81 2.87
CA ARG A 263 0.68 -21.74 3.94
C ARG A 263 1.61 -21.40 5.12
N TYR A 264 1.18 -20.50 5.98
CA TYR A 264 1.53 -20.60 7.39
C TYR A 264 0.36 -21.33 8.07
N ALA A 265 0.30 -22.64 7.84
CA ALA A 265 -0.51 -23.56 8.64
C ALA A 265 0.47 -24.39 9.46
N ASN A 266 0.53 -24.08 10.75
CA ASN A 266 1.17 -24.87 11.79
C ASN A 266 0.92 -26.37 11.60
N GLN A 267 1.98 -27.13 11.35
CA GLN A 267 2.07 -28.54 11.70
C GLN A 267 3.48 -28.82 12.24
N GLN A 268 3.73 -28.36 13.46
CA GLN A 268 4.55 -29.12 14.40
C GLN A 268 3.61 -29.64 15.47
N ARG A 269 3.33 -30.94 15.41
CA ARG A 269 2.75 -31.69 16.52
C ARG A 269 3.79 -31.66 17.64
N PHE A 270 3.48 -30.99 18.74
CA PHE A 270 4.11 -31.29 20.01
C PHE A 270 3.21 -32.33 20.70
N GLU A 271 3.69 -33.56 20.73
CA GLU A 271 3.16 -34.59 21.61
C GLU A 271 3.55 -34.21 23.04
N TYR A 272 2.54 -33.94 23.88
CA TYR A 272 2.75 -33.80 25.32
C TYR A 272 2.29 -35.10 25.98
N SER A 273 3.26 -35.84 26.51
CA SER A 273 3.02 -37.05 27.31
C SER A 273 2.64 -36.64 28.73
N PRO A 274 1.53 -37.13 29.31
CA PRO A 274 1.18 -36.84 30.69
C PRO A 274 1.76 -37.93 31.59
N HIS A 275 2.76 -37.60 32.41
CA HIS A 275 3.06 -38.41 33.60
C HIS A 275 3.45 -37.56 34.81
N HIS A 276 2.63 -37.78 35.86
CA HIS A 276 2.78 -37.58 37.30
C HIS A 276 2.46 -36.16 37.83
N ALA A 277 1.55 -35.99 38.79
CA ALA A 277 0.98 -36.93 39.77
C ALA A 277 -0.52 -37.20 39.59
#